data_AF-A0A0V1JSB2-F1
#
_entry.id   AF-A0A0V1JSB2-F1
#
_cell.length_a   1.000
_cell.length_b   1.000
_cell.length_c   1.000
_cell.angle_alpha   90.00
_cell.angle_beta   90.00
_cell.angle_gamma   90.00
#
_symmetry.space_group_name_H-M   'P 1'
#
loop_
_entity.id
_entity.type
_entity.pdbx_description
1 polymer ?
#
loop_
_entity_poly.entity_id
_entity_poly.type
_entity_poly.pdbx_seq_one_letter_code
_entity_poly.pdbx_strand_id
1 'polypeptide(L)'
;MEPANDVSQFRALLQAFRNRFHCEAKFVVRSPGRINIIGEHLDYNGYPVLPMAIEKCIYAAFSIKEDSDVITIANTDPQYEEFEERLSYFGVSCNNPGWKDYFLSGVQSVVGHVFDCEDEEDRNTELRLILRGYNAMITSELPARAGLASSSALVCCGAACTMVAVGDGNFITLSREALGDICITCEKHVGVFGGGMDHYICLTARQGAAKYIEFDPIHLEDVTLPPKARFMVFHCGVESAKGVDDSKFNKRVTECHLATKLIADIFRLNWRQMHTIKDVQEAVGANYESNFKEIALSAFRQDSYTVADIVNILQCEECELEGLFYQRYPAKEQFFLKKRAKHVIEESMRVKQFRWFCDQYATGQMPEDVCLSQMGKLMDDSHQSCSHLFECSCMELDFIQQMFKVHGALGSRLTGAGWGGAVIALIDADRAETFRESVVRYIEGSVFRRHKPFFISPGQGLQIFTLPCTYIYTSCFPYSRRNCK
;
A
#
# COMPACT_ATOMS: atom_id res chain seq x y z
N MET A 1 19.72 7.23 -17.00
CA MET A 1 19.88 5.96 -17.74
C MET A 1 18.92 4.99 -17.09
N GLU A 2 17.77 4.74 -17.72
CA GLU A 2 16.92 3.62 -17.30
C GLU A 2 17.74 2.33 -17.46
N PRO A 3 17.71 1.42 -16.47
CA PRO A 3 18.47 0.19 -16.56
C PRO A 3 17.96 -0.63 -17.76
N ALA A 4 18.88 -1.21 -18.53
CA ALA A 4 18.59 -1.96 -19.76
C ALA A 4 17.57 -3.11 -19.62
N ASN A 5 17.21 -3.48 -18.38
CA ASN A 5 16.16 -4.45 -18.06
C ASN A 5 14.74 -3.94 -18.36
N ASP A 6 14.44 -2.66 -18.09
CA ASP A 6 13.08 -2.12 -18.16
C ASP A 6 12.56 -2.11 -19.60
N VAL A 7 13.42 -1.77 -20.57
CA VAL A 7 13.09 -1.77 -22.00
C VAL A 7 12.75 -3.18 -22.51
N SER A 8 13.43 -4.20 -21.98
CA SER A 8 13.21 -5.60 -22.39
C SER A 8 11.86 -6.13 -21.88
N GLN A 9 11.50 -5.80 -20.63
CA GLN A 9 10.23 -6.19 -20.02
C GLN A 9 9.07 -5.44 -20.65
N PHE A 10 9.23 -4.15 -20.91
CA PHE A 10 8.24 -3.35 -21.63
C PHE A 10 7.96 -3.92 -23.02
N ARG A 11 9.00 -4.29 -23.78
CA ARG A 11 8.84 -4.94 -25.09
C ARG A 11 8.14 -6.30 -24.98
N ALA A 12 8.48 -7.11 -23.98
CA ALA A 12 7.85 -8.40 -23.76
C ALA A 12 6.35 -8.25 -23.44
N LEU A 13 5.99 -7.26 -22.62
CA LEU A 13 4.61 -6.92 -22.29
C LEU A 13 3.79 -6.54 -23.54
N LEU A 14 4.32 -5.63 -24.37
CA LEU A 14 3.65 -5.20 -25.60
C LEU A 14 3.51 -6.36 -26.61
N GLN A 15 4.53 -7.22 -26.71
CA GLN A 15 4.45 -8.40 -27.56
C GLN A 15 3.39 -9.40 -27.05
N ALA A 16 3.32 -9.63 -25.73
CA ALA A 16 2.31 -10.49 -25.12
C ALA A 16 0.89 -9.94 -25.36
N PHE A 17 0.71 -8.63 -25.20
CA PHE A 17 -0.54 -7.94 -25.53
C PHE A 17 -0.95 -8.19 -26.98
N ARG A 18 -0.05 -7.91 -27.93
CA ARG A 18 -0.30 -8.08 -29.37
C ARG A 18 -0.64 -9.52 -29.73
N ASN A 19 0.08 -10.48 -29.16
CA ASN A 19 -0.16 -11.91 -29.39
C ASN A 19 -1.54 -12.33 -28.89
N ARG A 20 -1.98 -11.80 -27.74
CA ARG A 20 -3.25 -12.18 -27.11
C ARG A 20 -4.45 -11.50 -27.75
N PHE A 21 -4.37 -10.20 -28.03
CA PHE A 21 -5.53 -9.39 -28.44
C PHE A 21 -5.56 -9.04 -29.93
N HIS A 22 -4.52 -9.41 -30.68
CA HIS A 22 -4.41 -9.17 -32.13
C HIS A 22 -4.53 -7.69 -32.53
N CYS A 23 -4.21 -6.77 -31.61
CA CYS A 23 -4.11 -5.33 -31.82
C CYS A 23 -2.88 -4.77 -31.09
N GLU A 24 -2.52 -3.53 -31.38
CA GLU A 24 -1.45 -2.83 -30.65
C GLU A 24 -2.01 -2.15 -29.40
N ALA A 25 -1.26 -2.19 -28.30
CA ALA A 25 -1.59 -1.38 -27.14
C ALA A 25 -1.44 0.11 -27.49
N LYS A 26 -2.35 0.94 -26.98
CA LYS A 26 -2.30 2.40 -27.15
C LYS A 26 -1.73 3.10 -25.92
N PHE A 27 -1.80 2.44 -24.76
CA PHE A 27 -1.41 3.02 -23.49
C PHE A 27 -0.67 2.00 -22.62
N VAL A 28 0.16 2.51 -21.71
CA VAL A 28 0.72 1.71 -20.60
C VAL A 28 0.53 2.43 -19.28
N VAL A 29 -0.04 1.74 -18.28
CA VAL A 29 -0.01 2.18 -16.88
C VAL A 29 1.17 1.52 -16.19
N ARG A 30 1.92 2.30 -15.41
CA ARG A 30 2.94 1.84 -14.45
C ARG A 30 2.49 2.21 -13.05
N SER A 31 2.23 1.21 -12.23
CA SER A 31 1.72 1.35 -10.86
C SER A 31 2.74 0.77 -9.87
N PRO A 32 3.45 1.60 -9.08
CA PRO A 32 4.52 1.13 -8.22
C PRO A 32 4.00 0.44 -6.96
N GLY A 33 4.77 -0.52 -6.45
CA GLY A 33 4.62 -0.95 -5.07
C GLY A 33 5.24 0.06 -4.10
N ARG A 34 5.29 -0.29 -2.82
CA ARG A 34 5.84 0.60 -1.77
C ARG A 34 6.42 -0.16 -0.60
N ILE A 35 7.30 0.51 0.13
CA ILE A 35 7.59 0.17 1.52
C ILE A 35 7.01 1.23 2.44
N ASN A 36 6.70 0.84 3.67
CA ASN A 36 6.44 1.76 4.75
C ASN A 36 7.72 1.87 5.59
N ILE A 37 8.36 3.05 5.61
CA ILE A 37 9.63 3.21 6.33
C ILE A 37 9.36 3.14 7.84
N ILE A 38 8.29 3.78 8.30
CA ILE A 38 7.82 3.76 9.69
C ILE A 38 6.36 4.22 9.77
N GLY A 39 5.61 3.73 10.76
CA GLY A 39 4.18 4.04 10.90
C GLY A 39 3.27 2.89 10.50
N GLU A 40 3.54 1.65 10.95
CA GLU A 40 2.64 0.54 10.63
C GLU A 40 1.31 0.65 11.39
N HIS A 41 0.22 0.25 10.74
CA HIS A 41 -1.11 0.19 11.36
C HIS A 41 -1.62 1.54 11.94
N LEU A 42 -1.11 2.65 11.40
CA LEU A 42 -1.50 4.00 11.78
C LEU A 42 -2.52 4.65 10.84
N ASP A 43 -2.50 4.27 9.57
CA ASP A 43 -3.28 4.89 8.50
C ASP A 43 -4.80 4.80 8.75
N TYR A 44 -5.30 3.62 9.13
CA TYR A 44 -6.70 3.46 9.54
C TYR A 44 -6.98 3.93 10.98
N ASN A 45 -5.96 4.43 11.70
CA ASN A 45 -6.10 5.13 12.98
C ASN A 45 -5.99 6.65 12.81
N GLY A 46 -5.99 7.16 11.57
CA GLY A 46 -5.94 8.58 11.22
C GLY A 46 -4.55 9.22 11.34
N TYR A 47 -3.58 8.54 11.95
CA TYR A 47 -2.26 9.10 12.21
C TYR A 47 -1.38 9.13 10.96
N PRO A 48 -0.45 10.10 10.87
CA PRO A 48 0.47 10.17 9.76
C PRO A 48 1.38 8.94 9.63
N VAL A 49 1.79 8.65 8.40
CA VAL A 49 2.72 7.57 8.03
C VAL A 49 3.83 8.08 7.13
N LEU A 50 4.94 7.34 7.04
CA LEU A 50 6.10 7.74 6.24
C LEU A 50 6.54 6.64 5.26
N PRO A 51 5.79 6.38 4.18
CA PRO A 51 6.18 5.43 3.14
C PRO A 51 7.04 6.04 2.02
N MET A 52 7.53 5.18 1.14
CA MET A 52 8.01 5.57 -0.19
C MET A 52 7.62 4.52 -1.23
N ALA A 53 7.31 4.95 -2.46
CA ALA A 53 7.16 4.04 -3.58
C ALA A 53 8.51 3.40 -3.90
N ILE A 54 8.48 2.17 -4.41
CA ILE A 54 9.69 1.47 -4.89
C ILE A 54 9.71 1.38 -6.41
N GLU A 55 10.86 1.04 -6.97
CA GLU A 55 11.06 0.96 -8.41
C GLU A 55 10.26 -0.18 -9.06
N LYS A 56 10.04 -1.28 -8.31
CA LYS A 56 9.25 -2.44 -8.77
C LYS A 56 7.77 -2.09 -8.94
N CYS A 57 7.21 -2.43 -10.09
CA CYS A 57 5.85 -2.04 -10.47
C CYS A 57 4.99 -3.19 -10.98
N ILE A 58 3.68 -2.92 -11.03
CA ILE A 58 2.72 -3.55 -11.93
C ILE A 58 2.62 -2.69 -13.18
N TYR A 59 2.62 -3.32 -14.34
CA TYR A 59 2.41 -2.68 -15.63
C TYR A 59 1.17 -3.24 -16.31
N ALA A 60 0.40 -2.36 -16.95
CA ALA A 60 -0.74 -2.72 -17.78
C ALA A 60 -0.60 -2.09 -19.16
N ALA A 61 -0.38 -2.90 -20.19
CA ALA A 61 -0.51 -2.45 -21.58
C ALA A 61 -1.96 -2.64 -22.03
N PHE A 62 -2.60 -1.61 -22.57
CA PHE A 62 -4.03 -1.69 -22.89
C PHE A 62 -4.44 -0.85 -24.11
N SER A 63 -5.61 -1.19 -24.66
CA SER A 63 -6.28 -0.46 -25.73
C SER A 63 -7.79 -0.40 -25.50
N ILE A 64 -8.37 0.79 -25.67
CA ILE A 64 -9.82 1.03 -25.54
C ILE A 64 -10.58 0.33 -26.69
N LYS A 65 -11.75 -0.23 -26.37
CA LYS A 65 -12.73 -0.72 -27.34
C LYS A 65 -13.77 0.38 -27.58
N GLU A 66 -13.90 0.85 -28.81
CA GLU A 66 -14.70 2.05 -29.13
C GLU A 66 -16.21 1.85 -28.86
N ASP A 67 -16.75 0.65 -29.15
CA ASP A 67 -18.20 0.35 -29.10
C ASP A 67 -18.56 -0.79 -28.13
N SER A 68 -17.86 -0.89 -27.01
CA SER A 68 -18.11 -1.93 -26.01
C SER A 68 -17.80 -1.41 -24.62
N ASP A 69 -18.59 -1.79 -23.62
CA ASP A 69 -18.30 -1.61 -22.20
C ASP A 69 -17.68 -2.87 -21.57
N VAL A 70 -17.21 -3.82 -22.38
CA VAL A 70 -16.63 -5.09 -21.91
C VAL A 70 -15.12 -4.97 -21.78
N ILE A 71 -14.59 -5.25 -20.58
CA ILE A 71 -13.16 -5.35 -20.32
C ILE A 71 -12.69 -6.80 -20.45
N THR A 72 -11.54 -7.02 -21.07
CA THR A 72 -10.88 -8.34 -21.14
C THR A 72 -9.47 -8.19 -20.59
N ILE A 73 -9.17 -8.85 -19.47
CA ILE A 73 -7.94 -8.64 -18.70
C ILE A 73 -7.16 -9.96 -18.62
N ALA A 74 -5.96 -9.96 -19.21
CA ALA A 74 -5.05 -11.09 -19.22
C ALA A 74 -3.79 -10.78 -18.41
N ASN A 75 -3.06 -11.82 -18.02
CA ASN A 75 -1.78 -11.70 -17.32
C ASN A 75 -0.67 -12.43 -18.08
N THR A 76 0.54 -11.88 -18.06
CA THR A 76 1.74 -12.54 -18.61
C THR A 76 2.14 -13.80 -17.84
N ASP A 77 1.75 -13.89 -16.57
CA ASP A 77 1.96 -15.07 -15.75
C ASP A 77 0.70 -15.94 -15.76
N PRO A 78 0.78 -17.18 -16.28
CA PRO A 78 -0.37 -18.06 -16.47
C PRO A 78 -1.02 -18.53 -15.17
N GLN A 79 -0.40 -18.30 -13.99
CA GLN A 79 -1.06 -18.59 -12.71
C GLN A 79 -2.26 -17.67 -12.44
N TYR A 80 -2.30 -16.50 -13.10
CA TYR A 80 -3.38 -15.53 -12.97
C TYR A 80 -4.33 -15.68 -14.16
N GLU A 81 -5.41 -16.43 -13.94
CA GLU A 81 -6.41 -16.71 -14.97
C GLU A 81 -7.02 -15.42 -15.53
N GLU A 82 -7.10 -15.37 -16.86
CA GLU A 82 -7.77 -14.30 -17.59
C GLU A 82 -9.25 -14.20 -17.24
N PHE A 83 -9.80 -12.99 -17.28
CA PHE A 83 -11.23 -12.75 -17.09
C PHE A 83 -11.78 -11.69 -18.05
N GLU A 84 -13.09 -11.73 -18.21
CA GLU A 84 -13.87 -10.77 -18.98
C GLU A 84 -15.09 -10.34 -18.15
N GLU A 85 -15.34 -9.03 -18.07
CA GLU A 85 -16.44 -8.45 -17.30
C GLU A 85 -17.06 -7.26 -18.05
N ARG A 86 -18.32 -6.95 -17.75
CA ARG A 86 -19.02 -5.80 -18.32
C ARG A 86 -19.02 -4.64 -17.33
N LEU A 87 -18.55 -3.46 -17.73
CA LEU A 87 -18.44 -2.29 -16.83
C LEU A 87 -19.79 -1.84 -16.25
N SER A 88 -20.88 -1.99 -17.01
CA SER A 88 -22.23 -1.71 -16.51
C SER A 88 -22.76 -2.74 -15.51
N TYR A 89 -22.15 -3.93 -15.42
CA TYR A 89 -22.60 -4.99 -14.54
C TYR A 89 -21.48 -6.02 -14.25
N PHE A 90 -20.89 -5.93 -13.06
CA PHE A 90 -19.93 -6.91 -12.54
C PHE A 90 -19.99 -6.95 -11.00
N GLY A 91 -19.38 -7.99 -10.41
CA GLY A 91 -19.27 -8.17 -8.96
C GLY A 91 -17.82 -8.27 -8.50
N VAL A 92 -17.59 -7.93 -7.23
CA VAL A 92 -16.30 -8.08 -6.54
C VAL A 92 -16.49 -9.03 -5.37
N SER A 93 -15.64 -10.04 -5.26
CA SER A 93 -15.68 -11.03 -4.17
C SER A 93 -15.05 -10.45 -2.90
N CYS A 94 -15.72 -10.61 -1.77
CA CYS A 94 -15.21 -10.18 -0.45
C CYS A 94 -14.67 -11.34 0.40
N ASN A 95 -14.95 -12.59 0.04
CA ASN A 95 -14.49 -13.78 0.76
C ASN A 95 -13.38 -14.46 -0.06
N ASN A 96 -12.14 -14.42 0.43
CA ASN A 96 -10.94 -14.91 -0.26
C ASN A 96 -10.77 -14.32 -1.68
N PRO A 97 -10.60 -13.00 -1.81
CA PRO A 97 -10.51 -12.32 -3.09
C PRO A 97 -9.32 -12.84 -3.91
N GLY A 98 -9.58 -13.10 -5.19
CA GLY A 98 -8.57 -13.40 -6.20
C GLY A 98 -7.96 -12.12 -6.77
N TRP A 99 -6.97 -12.29 -7.65
CA TRP A 99 -6.31 -11.14 -8.29
C TRP A 99 -7.29 -10.26 -9.10
N LYS A 100 -8.29 -10.89 -9.72
CA LYS A 100 -9.35 -10.18 -10.47
C LYS A 100 -10.14 -9.21 -9.58
N ASP A 101 -10.41 -9.58 -8.33
CA ASP A 101 -11.26 -8.78 -7.43
C ASP A 101 -10.56 -7.48 -7.02
N TYR A 102 -9.23 -7.51 -6.85
CA TYR A 102 -8.42 -6.31 -6.65
C TYR A 102 -8.39 -5.40 -7.87
N PHE A 103 -8.25 -5.96 -9.09
CA PHE A 103 -8.31 -5.16 -10.30
C PHE A 103 -9.70 -4.53 -10.48
N LEU A 104 -10.76 -5.33 -10.32
CA LEU A 104 -12.15 -4.91 -10.43
C LEU A 104 -12.57 -3.92 -9.34
N SER A 105 -11.97 -3.96 -8.16
CA SER A 105 -12.16 -2.94 -7.12
C SER A 105 -11.71 -1.55 -7.61
N GLY A 106 -10.58 -1.47 -8.31
CA GLY A 106 -10.14 -0.23 -8.96
C GLY A 106 -11.04 0.18 -10.15
N VAL A 107 -11.54 -0.78 -10.91
CA VAL A 107 -12.54 -0.51 -11.96
C VAL A 107 -13.81 0.09 -11.35
N GLN A 108 -14.29 -0.50 -10.25
CA GLN A 108 -15.51 -0.10 -9.55
C GLN A 108 -15.44 1.33 -9.04
N SER A 109 -14.27 1.77 -8.56
CA SER A 109 -14.11 3.13 -8.06
C SER A 109 -14.38 4.16 -9.14
N VAL A 110 -13.86 3.95 -10.35
CA VAL A 110 -14.05 4.87 -11.48
C VAL A 110 -15.45 4.74 -12.07
N VAL A 111 -16.00 3.53 -12.17
CA VAL A 111 -17.38 3.33 -12.64
C VAL A 111 -18.38 4.02 -11.73
N GLY A 112 -18.22 3.92 -10.40
CA GLY A 112 -19.05 4.66 -9.44
C GLY A 112 -18.96 6.18 -9.65
N HIS A 113 -17.74 6.71 -9.80
CA HIS A 113 -17.54 8.13 -10.09
C HIS A 113 -18.21 8.59 -11.40
N VAL A 114 -18.21 7.76 -12.44
CA VAL A 114 -18.93 8.07 -13.70
C VAL A 114 -20.43 8.24 -13.44
N PHE A 115 -21.04 7.35 -12.66
CA PHE A 115 -22.46 7.44 -12.32
C PHE A 115 -22.77 8.67 -11.45
N ASP A 116 -21.93 8.96 -10.45
CA ASP A 116 -22.09 10.16 -9.60
C ASP A 116 -22.07 11.45 -10.46
N CYS A 117 -21.21 11.51 -11.48
CA CYS A 117 -21.16 12.65 -12.41
C CYS A 117 -22.35 12.72 -13.39
N GLU A 118 -23.05 11.62 -13.66
CA GLU A 118 -24.28 11.64 -14.49
C GLU A 118 -25.50 12.15 -13.70
N ASP A 119 -25.51 11.92 -12.38
CA ASP A 119 -26.61 12.31 -11.49
C ASP A 119 -26.53 13.79 -11.04
N GLU A 120 -25.34 14.40 -11.01
CA GLU A 120 -25.20 15.84 -10.76
C GLU A 120 -25.68 16.64 -11.99
N GLU A 121 -26.75 17.45 -11.84
CA GLU A 121 -27.34 18.32 -12.89
C GLU A 121 -26.37 19.39 -13.49
N ASP A 122 -25.09 19.38 -13.14
CA ASP A 122 -24.13 20.41 -13.50
C ASP A 122 -23.64 20.26 -14.95
N ARG A 123 -24.31 20.97 -15.85
CA ARG A 123 -24.08 21.03 -17.31
C ARG A 123 -22.79 21.75 -17.72
N ASN A 124 -21.72 21.67 -16.92
CA ASN A 124 -20.51 22.48 -17.14
C ASN A 124 -19.22 21.70 -17.43
N THR A 125 -19.28 20.38 -17.54
CA THR A 125 -18.16 19.57 -18.03
C THR A 125 -18.37 19.22 -19.51
N GLU A 126 -17.55 19.81 -20.39
CA GLU A 126 -17.48 19.46 -21.83
C GLU A 126 -17.12 17.98 -22.09
N LEU A 127 -16.67 17.23 -21.07
CA LEU A 127 -16.42 15.80 -21.13
C LEU A 127 -17.59 15.00 -20.51
N ARG A 128 -18.45 14.44 -21.37
CA ARG A 128 -19.34 13.36 -20.98
C ARG A 128 -18.51 12.08 -20.82
N LEU A 129 -18.41 11.58 -19.60
CA LEU A 129 -17.80 10.27 -19.33
C LEU A 129 -18.69 9.17 -19.90
N ILE A 130 -18.10 8.22 -20.61
CA ILE A 130 -18.84 7.10 -21.22
C ILE A 130 -18.13 5.81 -20.81
N LEU A 131 -18.89 4.81 -20.36
CA LEU A 131 -18.34 3.50 -20.08
C LEU A 131 -17.79 2.87 -21.37
N ARG A 132 -16.46 2.80 -21.46
CA ARG A 132 -15.73 2.16 -22.56
C ARG A 132 -14.86 1.04 -22.00
N GLY A 133 -15.08 -0.15 -22.51
CA GLY A 133 -14.31 -1.35 -22.24
C GLY A 133 -12.94 -1.28 -22.90
N TYR A 134 -12.06 -2.20 -22.53
CA TYR A 134 -10.69 -2.25 -23.02
C TYR A 134 -10.11 -3.66 -22.91
N ASN A 135 -9.11 -3.95 -23.73
CA ASN A 135 -8.24 -5.10 -23.53
C ASN A 135 -7.04 -4.66 -22.72
N ALA A 136 -6.63 -5.41 -21.70
CA ALA A 136 -5.39 -5.15 -20.96
C ALA A 136 -4.56 -6.43 -20.75
N MET A 137 -3.25 -6.30 -20.88
CA MET A 137 -2.27 -7.31 -20.50
C MET A 137 -1.49 -6.80 -19.28
N ILE A 138 -1.48 -7.58 -18.21
CA ILE A 138 -0.84 -7.24 -16.94
C ILE A 138 0.47 -8.01 -16.77
N THR A 139 1.50 -7.35 -16.25
CA THR A 139 2.72 -7.99 -15.74
C THR A 139 3.15 -7.33 -14.43
N SER A 140 3.83 -8.07 -13.56
CA SER A 140 4.24 -7.59 -12.23
C SER A 140 5.68 -7.96 -11.92
N GLU A 141 6.46 -6.98 -11.45
CA GLU A 141 7.76 -7.18 -10.82
C GLU A 141 7.64 -7.33 -9.30
N LEU A 142 6.48 -6.98 -8.76
CA LEU A 142 6.20 -7.08 -7.34
C LEU A 142 5.96 -8.54 -6.98
N PRO A 143 6.68 -9.09 -5.98
CA PRO A 143 6.33 -10.39 -5.43
C PRO A 143 4.94 -10.28 -4.80
N ALA A 144 4.03 -11.17 -5.21
CA ALA A 144 2.67 -11.19 -4.69
C ALA A 144 2.68 -11.47 -3.18
N ARG A 145 1.79 -10.79 -2.44
CA ARG A 145 1.57 -10.99 -0.99
C ARG A 145 2.84 -10.81 -0.14
N ALA A 146 3.78 -10.01 -0.62
CA ALA A 146 5.09 -9.81 -0.02
C ALA A 146 5.18 -8.64 0.98
N GLY A 147 4.05 -8.04 1.37
CA GLY A 147 4.05 -6.82 2.19
C GLY A 147 4.46 -5.54 1.45
N LEU A 148 4.57 -5.57 0.12
CA LEU A 148 5.01 -4.44 -0.74
C LEU A 148 3.86 -3.73 -1.48
N ALA A 149 2.62 -3.83 -0.96
CA ALA A 149 1.38 -3.29 -1.54
C ALA A 149 1.06 -3.73 -2.98
N SER A 150 1.30 -4.99 -3.33
CA SER A 150 0.93 -5.50 -4.66
C SER A 150 -0.59 -5.42 -4.93
N SER A 151 -1.44 -5.52 -3.90
CA SER A 151 -2.90 -5.42 -4.03
C SER A 151 -3.34 -4.00 -4.40
N SER A 152 -2.97 -3.01 -3.59
CA SER A 152 -3.36 -1.61 -3.83
C SER A 152 -2.70 -1.05 -5.10
N ALA A 153 -1.48 -1.51 -5.46
CA ALA A 153 -0.91 -1.18 -6.77
C ALA A 153 -1.76 -1.72 -7.93
N LEU A 154 -2.37 -2.91 -7.78
CA LEU A 154 -3.28 -3.48 -8.78
C LEU A 154 -4.62 -2.74 -8.82
N VAL A 155 -5.15 -2.34 -7.65
CA VAL A 155 -6.35 -1.47 -7.54
C VAL A 155 -6.10 -0.15 -8.27
N CYS A 156 -5.03 0.58 -7.95
CA CYS A 156 -4.68 1.84 -8.62
C CYS A 156 -4.42 1.65 -10.12
N CYS A 157 -3.89 0.49 -10.53
CA CYS A 157 -3.69 0.16 -11.94
C CYS A 157 -5.03 -0.02 -12.68
N GLY A 158 -5.97 -0.77 -12.11
CA GLY A 158 -7.31 -0.97 -12.68
C GLY A 158 -8.10 0.33 -12.76
N ALA A 159 -8.00 1.15 -11.71
CA ALA A 159 -8.59 2.48 -11.68
C ALA A 159 -8.00 3.39 -12.77
N ALA A 160 -6.68 3.45 -12.91
CA ALA A 160 -6.03 4.26 -13.95
C ALA A 160 -6.38 3.78 -15.37
N CYS A 161 -6.42 2.47 -15.64
CA CYS A 161 -6.83 1.95 -16.96
C CYS A 161 -8.27 2.37 -17.28
N THR A 162 -9.17 2.24 -16.31
CA THR A 162 -10.59 2.57 -16.47
C THR A 162 -10.79 4.07 -16.64
N MET A 163 -10.08 4.90 -15.88
CA MET A 163 -10.11 6.35 -15.98
C MET A 163 -9.73 6.84 -17.39
N VAL A 164 -8.68 6.27 -17.97
CA VAL A 164 -8.28 6.57 -19.35
C VAL A 164 -9.34 6.12 -20.34
N ALA A 165 -9.94 4.95 -20.13
CA ALA A 165 -10.96 4.43 -21.02
C ALA A 165 -12.22 5.31 -21.03
N VAL A 166 -12.73 5.70 -19.85
CA VAL A 166 -13.95 6.52 -19.74
C VAL A 166 -13.76 7.97 -20.18
N GLY A 167 -12.52 8.48 -20.07
CA GLY A 167 -12.11 9.79 -20.58
C GLY A 167 -11.75 9.81 -22.07
N ASP A 168 -11.96 8.70 -22.80
CA ASP A 168 -11.62 8.54 -24.22
C ASP A 168 -10.14 8.88 -24.53
N GLY A 169 -9.24 8.41 -23.65
CA GLY A 169 -7.81 8.69 -23.72
C GLY A 169 -7.36 9.96 -23.00
N ASN A 170 -8.28 10.78 -22.47
CA ASN A 170 -7.95 11.95 -21.66
C ASN A 170 -7.73 11.59 -20.19
N PHE A 171 -6.66 12.14 -19.61
CA PHE A 171 -6.18 11.78 -18.27
C PHE A 171 -6.70 12.67 -17.13
N ILE A 172 -7.55 13.68 -17.42
CA ILE A 172 -7.83 14.83 -16.54
C ILE A 172 -9.26 14.78 -15.97
N THR A 173 -9.72 13.61 -15.52
CA THR A 173 -11.06 13.50 -14.93
C THR A 173 -11.02 13.59 -13.40
N LEU A 174 -9.95 13.10 -12.76
CA LEU A 174 -9.78 13.11 -11.31
C LEU A 174 -8.37 13.54 -10.91
N SER A 175 -8.26 14.24 -9.77
CA SER A 175 -6.97 14.41 -9.11
C SER A 175 -6.46 13.07 -8.58
N ARG A 176 -5.15 12.97 -8.31
CA ARG A 176 -4.56 11.74 -7.75
C ARG A 176 -5.08 11.46 -6.35
N GLU A 177 -5.39 12.50 -5.60
CA GLU A 177 -5.98 12.47 -4.27
C GLU A 177 -7.40 11.91 -4.34
N ALA A 178 -8.26 12.48 -5.20
CA ALA A 178 -9.63 12.00 -5.37
C ALA A 178 -9.68 10.57 -5.89
N LEU A 179 -8.79 10.20 -6.81
CA LEU A 179 -8.63 8.81 -7.26
C LEU A 179 -8.22 7.89 -6.10
N GLY A 180 -7.37 8.37 -5.20
CA GLY A 180 -6.99 7.67 -3.97
C GLY A 180 -8.20 7.40 -3.07
N ASP A 181 -9.02 8.41 -2.80
CA ASP A 181 -10.18 8.32 -1.91
C ASP A 181 -11.18 7.24 -2.37
N ILE A 182 -11.50 7.24 -3.66
CA ILE A 182 -12.41 6.24 -4.24
C ILE A 182 -11.79 4.85 -4.29
N CYS A 183 -10.47 4.72 -4.54
CA CYS A 183 -9.79 3.43 -4.50
C CYS A 183 -9.79 2.83 -3.09
N ILE A 184 -9.54 3.65 -2.06
CA ILE A 184 -9.55 3.23 -0.65
C ILE A 184 -10.92 2.70 -0.27
N THR A 185 -11.98 3.40 -0.69
CA THR A 185 -13.36 3.00 -0.41
C THR A 185 -13.69 1.67 -1.07
N CYS A 186 -13.33 1.49 -2.35
CA CYS A 186 -13.61 0.26 -3.07
C CYS A 186 -12.73 -0.93 -2.68
N GLU A 187 -11.49 -0.75 -2.20
CA GLU A 187 -10.67 -1.89 -1.71
C GLU A 187 -11.32 -2.51 -0.46
N LYS A 188 -12.11 -1.75 0.32
CA LYS A 188 -12.89 -2.31 1.43
C LYS A 188 -13.93 -3.34 0.96
N HIS A 189 -14.42 -3.24 -0.28
CA HIS A 189 -15.35 -4.22 -0.85
C HIS A 189 -14.71 -5.58 -1.11
N VAL A 190 -13.37 -5.68 -1.17
CA VAL A 190 -12.67 -6.99 -1.22
C VAL A 190 -12.49 -7.61 0.18
N GLY A 191 -13.08 -7.01 1.23
CA GLY A 191 -12.99 -7.51 2.61
C GLY A 191 -11.73 -7.08 3.36
N VAL A 192 -10.98 -6.09 2.86
CA VAL A 192 -9.77 -5.55 3.51
C VAL A 192 -10.04 -4.14 4.02
N PHE A 193 -10.15 -3.97 5.34
CA PHE A 193 -10.54 -2.70 5.95
C PHE A 193 -9.33 -1.85 6.35
N GLY A 194 -8.42 -1.63 5.40
CA GLY A 194 -7.20 -0.83 5.60
C GLY A 194 -7.43 0.68 5.50
N GLY A 195 -6.34 1.44 5.67
CA GLY A 195 -6.32 2.89 5.47
C GLY A 195 -5.83 3.31 4.08
N GLY A 196 -5.43 4.58 3.97
CA GLY A 196 -5.10 5.20 2.68
C GLY A 196 -3.64 5.12 2.24
N MET A 197 -2.74 4.65 3.10
CA MET A 197 -1.28 4.74 2.88
C MET A 197 -0.85 4.18 1.53
N ASP A 198 -1.24 2.94 1.25
CA ASP A 198 -0.79 2.17 0.07
C ASP A 198 -1.25 2.85 -1.24
N HIS A 199 -2.47 3.38 -1.26
CA HIS A 199 -3.06 4.07 -2.41
C HIS A 199 -2.39 5.42 -2.68
N TYR A 200 -2.33 6.29 -1.66
CA TYR A 200 -1.77 7.63 -1.87
C TYR A 200 -0.30 7.56 -2.24
N ILE A 201 0.52 6.69 -1.62
CA ILE A 201 1.92 6.59 -2.03
C ILE A 201 2.07 6.05 -3.44
N CYS A 202 1.26 5.05 -3.82
CA CYS A 202 1.26 4.50 -5.17
C CYS A 202 0.93 5.59 -6.20
N LEU A 203 -0.07 6.42 -5.92
CA LEU A 203 -0.53 7.47 -6.81
C LEU A 203 0.37 8.71 -6.82
N THR A 204 0.93 9.12 -5.68
CA THR A 204 1.47 10.49 -5.52
C THR A 204 2.96 10.56 -5.22
N ALA A 205 3.66 9.42 -5.11
CA ALA A 205 5.10 9.43 -4.86
C ALA A 205 5.88 10.22 -5.93
N ARG A 206 6.97 10.87 -5.48
CA ARG A 206 7.92 11.55 -6.35
C ARG A 206 9.26 10.84 -6.26
N GLN A 207 9.86 10.60 -7.42
CA GLN A 207 11.19 9.99 -7.49
C GLN A 207 12.20 10.78 -6.65
N GLY A 208 12.97 10.06 -5.84
CA GLY A 208 13.98 10.64 -4.95
C GLY A 208 13.47 11.15 -3.60
N ALA A 209 12.17 11.08 -3.31
CA ALA A 209 11.61 11.46 -2.01
C ALA A 209 10.73 10.36 -1.39
N ALA A 210 10.80 10.23 -0.07
CA ALA A 210 9.74 9.59 0.70
C ALA A 210 8.56 10.57 0.85
N LYS A 211 7.46 10.12 1.45
CA LYS A 211 6.30 11.00 1.67
C LYS A 211 5.79 10.87 3.10
N TYR A 212 5.53 12.01 3.72
CA TYR A 212 4.76 12.12 4.94
C TYR A 212 3.29 12.29 4.55
N ILE A 213 2.49 11.30 4.88
CA ILE A 213 1.06 11.24 4.50
C ILE A 213 0.24 11.43 5.76
N GLU A 214 -0.54 12.51 5.80
CA GLU A 214 -1.50 12.79 6.86
C GLU A 214 -2.92 12.59 6.33
N PHE A 215 -3.81 12.05 7.15
CA PHE A 215 -5.17 11.70 6.75
C PHE A 215 -6.18 12.66 7.38
N ASP A 216 -7.30 12.90 6.70
CA ASP A 216 -8.47 13.62 7.21
C ASP A 216 -8.18 15.01 7.82
N PRO A 217 -7.91 16.06 7.00
CA PRO A 217 -7.84 16.05 5.54
C PRO A 217 -6.50 15.49 5.02
N ILE A 218 -6.50 15.04 3.76
CA ILE A 218 -5.31 14.49 3.12
C ILE A 218 -4.24 15.58 2.93
N HIS A 219 -3.04 15.37 3.49
CA HIS A 219 -1.86 16.20 3.24
C HIS A 219 -0.67 15.31 2.85
N LEU A 220 0.02 15.68 1.78
CA LEU A 220 1.01 14.86 1.09
C LEU A 220 2.32 15.62 0.95
N GLU A 221 3.21 15.47 1.91
CA GLU A 221 4.47 16.22 1.93
C GLU A 221 5.66 15.34 1.58
N ASP A 222 6.51 15.79 0.66
CA ASP A 222 7.75 15.06 0.35
C ASP A 222 8.78 15.19 1.48
N VAL A 223 9.38 14.06 1.83
CA VAL A 223 10.45 13.96 2.82
C VAL A 223 11.75 13.60 2.12
N THR A 224 12.75 14.48 2.26
CA THR A 224 14.12 14.18 1.79
C THR A 224 14.82 13.34 2.84
N LEU A 225 15.18 12.10 2.46
CA LEU A 225 15.97 11.22 3.31
C LEU A 225 17.45 11.63 3.23
N PRO A 226 18.26 11.37 4.28
CA PRO A 226 19.70 11.57 4.19
C PRO A 226 20.31 10.79 3.00
N PRO A 227 21.22 11.38 2.20
CA PRO A 227 21.82 10.73 1.03
C PRO A 227 22.46 9.35 1.28
N LYS A 228 23.02 9.15 2.48
CA LYS A 228 23.58 7.87 2.91
C LYS A 228 22.54 6.86 3.39
N ALA A 229 21.26 7.22 3.51
CA ALA A 229 20.20 6.27 3.83
C ALA A 229 19.96 5.33 2.65
N ARG A 230 20.37 4.06 2.80
CA ARG A 230 20.04 2.99 1.84
C ARG A 230 19.12 1.96 2.47
N PHE A 231 18.10 1.56 1.73
CA PHE A 231 17.14 0.57 2.16
C PHE A 231 17.31 -0.73 1.37
N MET A 232 17.44 -1.84 2.11
CA MET A 232 17.37 -3.18 1.55
C MET A 232 16.06 -3.84 1.97
N VAL A 233 15.43 -4.57 1.05
CA VAL A 233 14.22 -5.34 1.28
C VAL A 233 14.54 -6.83 1.18
N PHE A 234 13.99 -7.63 2.09
CA PHE A 234 14.01 -9.09 2.01
C PHE A 234 12.66 -9.69 2.35
N HIS A 235 12.15 -10.53 1.46
CA HIS A 235 10.93 -11.30 1.69
C HIS A 235 11.23 -12.52 2.56
N CYS A 236 10.51 -12.68 3.67
CA CYS A 236 10.79 -13.74 4.66
C CYS A 236 10.36 -15.14 4.20
N GLY A 237 9.64 -15.25 3.08
CA GLY A 237 9.19 -16.53 2.51
C GLY A 237 7.79 -16.95 2.94
N VAL A 238 7.16 -16.18 3.83
CA VAL A 238 5.76 -16.36 4.26
C VAL A 238 4.89 -15.31 3.59
N GLU A 239 3.77 -15.72 3.00
CA GLU A 239 2.82 -14.78 2.39
C GLU A 239 2.05 -13.99 3.47
N SER A 240 1.93 -12.68 3.26
CA SER A 240 1.07 -11.80 4.07
C SER A 240 -0.30 -11.65 3.39
N ALA A 241 -1.27 -12.49 3.74
CA ALA A 241 -2.62 -12.43 3.20
C ALA A 241 -3.57 -11.61 4.09
N LYS A 242 -3.99 -10.41 3.64
CA LYS A 242 -4.87 -9.50 4.40
C LYS A 242 -6.36 -9.87 4.31
N GLY A 243 -6.82 -10.34 3.14
CA GLY A 243 -8.24 -10.54 2.81
C GLY A 243 -8.77 -11.96 2.97
N VAL A 244 -8.22 -12.73 3.91
CA VAL A 244 -8.68 -14.12 4.16
C VAL A 244 -9.83 -14.17 5.15
N ASP A 245 -10.59 -15.26 5.12
CA ASP A 245 -11.56 -15.57 6.18
C ASP A 245 -10.84 -15.61 7.55
N ASP A 246 -11.43 -14.99 8.57
CA ASP A 246 -10.80 -14.73 9.88
C ASP A 246 -9.49 -13.93 9.78
N SER A 247 -9.58 -12.77 9.13
CA SER A 247 -8.47 -11.85 8.92
C SER A 247 -7.94 -11.28 10.24
N LYS A 248 -6.70 -11.65 10.57
CA LYS A 248 -5.93 -11.01 11.65
C LYS A 248 -5.81 -9.50 11.46
N PHE A 249 -5.76 -9.04 10.20
CA PHE A 249 -5.71 -7.62 9.86
C PHE A 249 -7.01 -6.92 10.29
N ASN A 250 -8.17 -7.43 9.86
CA ASN A 250 -9.46 -6.85 10.22
C ASN A 250 -9.72 -6.90 11.74
N LYS A 251 -9.26 -7.97 12.42
CA LYS A 251 -9.27 -8.03 13.88
C LYS A 251 -8.51 -6.87 14.52
N ARG A 252 -7.34 -6.50 14.00
CA ARG A 252 -6.58 -5.35 14.52
C ARG A 252 -7.31 -4.03 14.30
N VAL A 253 -7.97 -3.85 13.15
CA VAL A 253 -8.77 -2.65 12.88
C VAL A 253 -9.92 -2.56 13.88
N THR A 254 -10.66 -3.66 14.12
CA THR A 254 -11.71 -3.73 15.15
C THR A 254 -11.15 -3.42 16.55
N GLU A 255 -10.04 -4.02 16.96
CA GLU A 255 -9.42 -3.74 18.27
C GLU A 255 -9.04 -2.26 18.43
N CYS A 256 -8.51 -1.63 17.37
CA CYS A 256 -8.20 -0.21 17.38
C CYS A 256 -9.46 0.66 17.53
N HIS A 257 -10.52 0.41 16.77
CA HIS A 257 -11.77 1.18 16.85
C HIS A 257 -12.48 1.01 18.20
N LEU A 258 -12.48 -0.19 18.77
CA LEU A 258 -12.99 -0.43 20.12
C LEU A 258 -12.14 0.30 21.17
N ALA A 259 -10.81 0.28 21.02
CA ALA A 259 -9.92 1.02 21.90
C ALA A 259 -10.19 2.53 21.84
N THR A 260 -10.44 3.09 20.65
CA THR A 260 -10.86 4.48 20.48
C THR A 260 -12.06 4.82 21.36
N LYS A 261 -13.08 3.95 21.40
CA LYS A 261 -14.31 4.23 22.16
C LYS A 261 -14.04 4.34 23.66
N LEU A 262 -13.24 3.42 24.22
CA LEU A 262 -12.85 3.44 25.62
C LEU A 262 -11.96 4.65 25.96
N ILE A 263 -11.06 5.04 25.06
CA ILE A 263 -10.23 6.23 25.25
C ILE A 263 -11.08 7.50 25.22
N ALA A 264 -12.04 7.60 24.30
CA ALA A 264 -12.97 8.73 24.27
C ALA A 264 -13.76 8.88 25.57
N ASP A 265 -14.21 7.76 26.15
CA ASP A 265 -14.97 7.73 27.40
C ASP A 265 -14.16 8.24 28.61
N ILE A 266 -12.87 7.87 28.75
CA ILE A 266 -12.04 8.36 29.86
C ILE A 266 -11.82 9.89 29.80
N PHE A 267 -11.82 10.46 28.59
CA PHE A 267 -11.76 11.91 28.37
C PHE A 267 -13.13 12.61 28.42
N ARG A 268 -14.22 11.87 28.71
CA ARG A 268 -15.61 12.37 28.73
C ARG A 268 -16.07 12.98 27.41
N LEU A 269 -15.53 12.48 26.29
CA LEU A 269 -15.98 12.83 24.95
C LEU A 269 -17.17 11.95 24.56
N ASN A 270 -17.94 12.39 23.57
CA ASN A 270 -18.95 11.54 22.96
C ASN A 270 -18.27 10.46 22.10
N TRP A 271 -18.04 9.29 22.67
CA TRP A 271 -17.37 8.16 22.00
C TRP A 271 -18.06 7.73 20.69
N ARG A 272 -19.36 8.00 20.53
CA ARG A 272 -20.11 7.68 19.31
C ARG A 272 -19.62 8.48 18.09
N GLN A 273 -19.07 9.68 18.33
CA GLN A 273 -18.55 10.58 17.28
C GLN A 273 -17.05 10.41 17.02
N MET A 274 -16.35 9.59 17.81
CA MET A 274 -14.90 9.39 17.70
C MET A 274 -14.61 8.10 16.94
N HIS A 275 -13.99 8.16 15.77
CA HIS A 275 -13.74 6.99 14.92
C HIS A 275 -12.33 6.42 15.16
N THR A 276 -11.34 7.30 15.28
CA THR A 276 -9.94 6.93 15.46
C THR A 276 -9.34 7.47 16.77
N ILE A 277 -8.22 6.90 17.19
CA ILE A 277 -7.47 7.41 18.35
C ILE A 277 -6.93 8.82 18.08
N LYS A 278 -6.66 9.17 16.82
CA LYS A 278 -6.29 10.54 16.43
C LYS A 278 -7.44 11.51 16.71
N ASP A 279 -8.68 11.18 16.33
CA ASP A 279 -9.85 12.03 16.57
C ASP A 279 -9.97 12.40 18.06
N VAL A 280 -9.74 11.42 18.93
CA VAL A 280 -9.75 11.64 20.38
C VAL A 280 -8.61 12.57 20.81
N GLN A 281 -7.40 12.36 20.29
CA GLN A 281 -6.25 13.23 20.57
C GLN A 281 -6.50 14.68 20.13
N GLU A 282 -7.12 14.88 18.96
CA GLU A 282 -7.44 16.20 18.43
C GLU A 282 -8.57 16.87 19.24
N ALA A 283 -9.61 16.11 19.60
CA ALA A 283 -10.75 16.63 20.36
C ALA A 283 -10.37 17.10 21.77
N VAL A 284 -9.41 16.45 22.43
CA VAL A 284 -8.91 16.91 23.75
C VAL A 284 -7.97 18.11 23.64
N GLY A 285 -7.34 18.29 22.47
CA GLY A 285 -6.48 19.42 22.16
C GLY A 285 -5.13 19.46 22.90
N ALA A 286 -4.40 20.55 22.68
CA ALA A 286 -3.00 20.71 23.11
C ALA A 286 -2.76 20.60 24.63
N ASN A 287 -3.78 20.89 25.45
CA ASN A 287 -3.67 20.81 26.92
C ASN A 287 -3.33 19.41 27.42
N TYR A 288 -3.66 18.38 26.64
CA TYR A 288 -3.39 16.99 26.98
C TYR A 288 -2.24 16.39 26.19
N GLU A 289 -1.58 17.13 25.30
CA GLU A 289 -0.57 16.56 24.39
C GLU A 289 0.58 15.85 25.14
N SER A 290 1.04 16.43 26.26
CA SER A 290 2.14 15.90 27.06
C SER A 290 1.80 14.67 27.91
N ASN A 291 0.52 14.41 28.19
CA ASN A 291 0.05 13.32 29.05
C ASN A 291 -1.05 12.45 28.42
N PHE A 292 -1.34 12.66 27.12
CA PHE A 292 -2.39 11.97 26.39
C PHE A 292 -2.22 10.47 26.46
N LYS A 293 -0.99 10.00 26.24
CA LYS A 293 -0.64 8.57 26.28
C LYS A 293 -0.96 7.95 27.64
N GLU A 294 -0.50 8.58 28.73
CA GLU A 294 -0.72 8.06 30.09
C GLU A 294 -2.21 7.99 30.42
N ILE A 295 -2.98 9.03 30.08
CA ILE A 295 -4.42 9.07 30.34
C ILE A 295 -5.16 8.07 29.44
N ALA A 296 -4.88 8.03 28.14
CA ALA A 296 -5.49 7.09 27.21
C ALA A 296 -5.27 5.64 27.62
N LEU A 297 -4.04 5.28 28.04
CA LEU A 297 -3.73 3.94 28.49
C LEU A 297 -4.34 3.59 29.86
N SER A 298 -4.77 4.59 30.64
CA SER A 298 -5.49 4.37 31.90
C SER A 298 -6.95 3.92 31.71
N ALA A 299 -7.51 4.07 30.49
CA ALA A 299 -8.82 3.54 30.13
C ALA A 299 -8.88 2.00 30.24
N PHE A 300 -7.73 1.33 30.14
CA PHE A 300 -7.65 -0.12 30.11
C PHE A 300 -7.23 -0.73 31.45
N ARG A 301 -8.22 -1.28 32.15
CA ARG A 301 -8.11 -1.91 33.48
C ARG A 301 -7.95 -3.44 33.44
N GLN A 302 -8.05 -4.04 32.25
CA GLN A 302 -7.96 -5.48 32.02
C GLN A 302 -7.00 -5.77 30.86
N ASP A 303 -6.48 -7.00 30.79
CA ASP A 303 -5.56 -7.41 29.72
C ASP A 303 -6.30 -7.69 28.39
N SER A 304 -7.51 -8.24 28.48
CA SER A 304 -8.38 -8.51 27.35
C SER A 304 -9.83 -8.17 27.67
N TYR A 305 -10.62 -8.00 26.61
CA TYR A 305 -12.03 -7.61 26.68
C TYR A 305 -12.86 -8.50 25.75
N THR A 306 -14.05 -8.88 26.20
CA THR A 306 -15.12 -9.39 25.34
C THR A 306 -16.05 -8.26 24.89
N VAL A 307 -16.92 -8.52 23.91
CA VAL A 307 -17.97 -7.55 23.52
C VAL A 307 -18.84 -7.19 24.72
N ALA A 308 -19.22 -8.16 25.55
CA ALA A 308 -20.01 -7.94 26.75
C ALA A 308 -19.32 -7.00 27.76
N ASP A 309 -18.01 -7.11 27.93
CA ASP A 309 -17.24 -6.20 28.79
C ASP A 309 -17.30 -4.76 28.25
N ILE A 310 -17.15 -4.59 26.94
CA ILE A 310 -17.16 -3.27 26.28
C ILE A 310 -18.55 -2.64 26.36
N VAL A 311 -19.61 -3.40 26.08
CA VAL A 311 -21.01 -2.99 26.22
C VAL A 311 -21.30 -2.50 27.64
N ASN A 312 -20.84 -3.25 28.64
CA ASN A 312 -20.99 -2.87 30.04
C ASN A 312 -20.15 -1.64 30.42
N ILE A 313 -18.97 -1.44 29.86
CA ILE A 313 -18.15 -0.24 30.14
C ILE A 313 -18.79 1.01 29.52
N LEU A 314 -19.18 0.94 28.24
CA LEU A 314 -19.74 2.07 27.50
C LEU A 314 -21.22 2.33 27.79
N GLN A 315 -21.88 1.45 28.55
CA GLN A 315 -23.31 1.51 28.87
C GLN A 315 -24.16 1.69 27.60
N CYS A 316 -23.97 0.79 26.63
CA CYS A 316 -24.56 0.84 25.30
C CYS A 316 -25.27 -0.47 24.96
N GLU A 317 -25.93 -0.55 23.80
CA GLU A 317 -26.42 -1.82 23.24
C GLU A 317 -25.37 -2.45 22.30
N GLU A 318 -25.35 -3.79 22.20
CA GLU A 318 -24.40 -4.51 21.33
C GLU A 318 -24.55 -4.09 19.85
N CYS A 319 -25.77 -3.79 19.41
CA CYS A 319 -26.06 -3.32 18.05
C CYS A 319 -25.35 -2.00 17.70
N GLU A 320 -25.02 -1.16 18.70
CA GLU A 320 -24.27 0.08 18.48
C GLU A 320 -22.80 -0.17 18.11
N LEU A 321 -22.30 -1.39 18.36
CA LEU A 321 -20.93 -1.80 18.05
C LEU A 321 -20.82 -2.63 16.77
N GLU A 322 -21.94 -3.11 16.21
CA GLU A 322 -21.95 -3.99 15.03
C GLU A 322 -21.21 -3.39 13.83
N GLY A 323 -21.33 -2.07 13.63
CA GLY A 323 -20.63 -1.35 12.55
C GLY A 323 -19.10 -1.31 12.69
N LEU A 324 -18.54 -1.74 13.82
CA LEU A 324 -17.09 -1.84 14.07
C LEU A 324 -16.54 -3.25 13.79
N PHE A 325 -17.42 -4.22 13.56
CA PHE A 325 -17.06 -5.62 13.33
C PHE A 325 -16.98 -5.90 11.82
N TYR A 326 -15.76 -5.85 11.29
CA TYR A 326 -15.46 -6.11 9.89
C TYR A 326 -15.43 -7.60 9.50
N GLN A 327 -15.68 -8.46 10.47
CA GLN A 327 -15.86 -9.90 10.33
C GLN A 327 -16.65 -10.42 11.52
N ARG A 328 -17.11 -11.67 11.44
CA ARG A 328 -17.85 -12.30 12.53
C ARG A 328 -16.87 -12.82 13.59
N TYR A 329 -17.11 -12.47 14.85
CA TYR A 329 -16.32 -12.95 15.98
C TYR A 329 -17.11 -13.94 16.85
N PRO A 330 -16.47 -14.96 17.43
CA PRO A 330 -17.07 -15.79 18.47
C PRO A 330 -17.53 -14.94 19.67
N ALA A 331 -18.61 -15.35 20.35
CA ALA A 331 -19.13 -14.60 21.51
C ALA A 331 -18.12 -14.42 22.67
N LYS A 332 -17.15 -15.34 22.78
CA LYS A 332 -16.07 -15.30 23.80
C LYS A 332 -14.74 -14.77 23.26
N GLU A 333 -14.75 -14.18 22.08
CA GLU A 333 -13.55 -13.61 21.46
C GLU A 333 -12.88 -12.59 22.39
N GLN A 334 -11.54 -12.59 22.39
CA GLN A 334 -10.73 -11.74 23.26
C GLN A 334 -10.05 -10.65 22.43
N PHE A 335 -10.29 -9.40 22.82
CA PHE A 335 -9.72 -8.20 22.24
C PHE A 335 -8.69 -7.55 23.17
N PHE A 336 -7.45 -7.34 22.70
CA PHE A 336 -6.33 -6.84 23.50
C PHE A 336 -6.12 -5.33 23.31
N LEU A 337 -7.14 -4.55 23.66
CA LEU A 337 -7.29 -3.13 23.32
C LEU A 337 -6.10 -2.27 23.79
N LYS A 338 -5.63 -2.47 25.03
CA LYS A 338 -4.51 -1.70 25.61
C LYS A 338 -3.23 -1.80 24.79
N LYS A 339 -2.90 -3.01 24.33
CA LYS A 339 -1.69 -3.24 23.54
C LYS A 339 -1.78 -2.53 22.19
N ARG A 340 -2.95 -2.57 21.54
CA ARG A 340 -3.16 -1.91 20.25
C ARG A 340 -3.11 -0.39 20.36
N ALA A 341 -3.80 0.17 21.36
CA ALA A 341 -3.74 1.60 21.65
C ALA A 341 -2.30 2.06 21.95
N LYS A 342 -1.56 1.32 22.77
CA LYS A 342 -0.17 1.64 23.09
C LYS A 342 0.71 1.64 21.84
N HIS A 343 0.59 0.61 21.00
CA HIS A 343 1.31 0.56 19.72
C HIS A 343 1.00 1.79 18.87
N VAL A 344 -0.29 2.09 18.61
CA VAL A 344 -0.71 3.19 17.74
C VAL A 344 -0.19 4.53 18.24
N ILE A 345 -0.34 4.82 19.54
CA ILE A 345 0.11 6.10 20.11
C ILE A 345 1.64 6.21 20.06
N GLU A 346 2.38 5.16 20.44
CA GLU A 346 3.84 5.22 20.45
C GLU A 346 4.43 5.19 19.02
N GLU A 347 3.78 4.51 18.07
CA GLU A 347 4.20 4.48 16.66
C GLU A 347 3.97 5.84 15.99
N SER A 348 2.88 6.54 16.29
CA SER A 348 2.65 7.90 15.76
C SER A 348 3.71 8.89 16.27
N MET A 349 4.13 8.75 17.53
CA MET A 349 5.27 9.50 18.08
C MET A 349 6.57 9.18 17.33
N ARG A 350 6.84 7.90 17.02
CA ARG A 350 8.03 7.51 16.24
C ARG A 350 8.02 8.08 14.83
N VAL A 351 6.87 8.13 14.16
CA VAL A 351 6.73 8.76 12.84
C VAL A 351 7.07 10.25 12.89
N LYS A 352 6.51 10.99 13.87
CA LYS A 352 6.83 12.41 14.08
C LYS A 352 8.31 12.63 14.37
N GLN A 353 8.94 11.78 15.19
CA GLN A 353 10.36 11.84 15.48
C GLN A 353 11.23 11.54 14.26
N PHE A 354 10.85 10.55 13.45
CA PHE A 354 11.57 10.20 12.22
C PHE A 354 11.54 11.35 11.22
N ARG A 355 10.36 11.97 11.02
CA ARG A 355 10.20 13.17 10.20
C ARG A 355 11.08 14.30 10.73
N TRP A 356 11.03 14.57 12.03
CA TRP A 356 11.85 15.60 12.68
C TRP A 356 13.34 15.39 12.41
N PHE A 357 13.86 14.16 12.55
CA PHE A 357 15.28 13.87 12.24
C PHE A 357 15.63 14.20 10.77
N CYS A 358 14.75 13.84 9.83
CA CYS A 358 14.94 14.19 8.42
C CYS A 358 15.01 15.72 8.21
N ASP A 359 14.13 16.47 8.87
CA ASP A 359 14.11 17.94 8.78
C ASP A 359 15.34 18.60 9.42
N GLN A 360 15.78 18.09 10.57
CA GLN A 360 17.00 18.56 11.24
C GLN A 360 18.24 18.31 10.39
N TYR A 361 18.31 17.17 9.71
CA TYR A 361 19.36 16.90 8.74
C TYR A 361 19.28 17.85 7.53
N ALA A 362 18.09 17.99 6.93
CA ALA A 362 17.88 18.82 5.75
C ALA A 362 18.23 20.31 5.98
N THR A 363 18.04 20.80 7.21
CA THR A 363 18.38 22.16 7.63
C THR A 363 19.83 22.31 8.11
N GLY A 364 20.64 21.25 8.08
CA GLY A 364 22.05 21.25 8.50
C GLY A 364 22.25 21.32 10.02
N GLN A 365 21.20 21.10 10.81
CA GLN A 365 21.21 21.14 12.27
C GLN A 365 21.66 19.81 12.90
N MET A 366 21.63 18.71 12.13
CA MET A 366 22.04 17.38 12.59
C MET A 366 23.05 16.74 11.62
N PRO A 367 24.19 16.21 12.13
CA PRO A 367 25.10 15.39 11.35
C PRO A 367 24.42 14.14 10.77
N GLU A 368 24.81 13.75 9.56
CA GLU A 368 24.17 12.65 8.81
C GLU A 368 24.24 11.31 9.56
N ASP A 369 25.40 10.98 10.13
CA ASP A 369 25.64 9.75 10.89
C ASP A 369 24.77 9.66 12.15
N VAL A 370 24.61 10.78 12.85
CA VAL A 370 23.72 10.88 14.01
C VAL A 370 22.26 10.69 13.57
N CYS A 371 21.84 11.38 12.50
CA CYS A 371 20.49 11.25 11.94
C CYS A 371 20.18 9.80 11.59
N LEU A 372 21.05 9.13 10.83
CA LEU A 372 20.88 7.75 10.42
C LEU A 372 20.82 6.79 11.62
N SER A 373 21.67 7.00 12.64
CA SER A 373 21.65 6.17 13.84
C SER A 373 20.33 6.32 14.62
N GLN A 374 19.78 7.54 14.72
CA GLN A 374 18.51 7.77 15.41
C GLN A 374 17.32 7.19 14.62
N MET A 375 17.29 7.40 13.30
CA MET A 375 16.30 6.77 12.42
C MET A 375 16.33 5.25 12.54
N GLY A 376 17.53 4.65 12.56
CA GLY A 376 17.70 3.21 12.73
C GLY A 376 17.13 2.69 14.05
N LYS A 377 17.37 3.40 15.16
CA LYS A 377 16.79 3.08 16.46
C LYS A 377 15.25 3.12 16.44
N LEU A 378 14.66 4.15 15.82
CA LEU A 378 13.20 4.24 15.69
C LEU A 378 12.61 3.08 14.90
N MET A 379 13.31 2.61 13.86
CA MET A 379 12.88 1.44 13.09
C MET A 379 12.90 0.17 13.95
N ASP A 380 13.95 -0.05 14.74
CA ASP A 380 14.03 -1.20 15.66
C ASP A 380 12.92 -1.15 16.73
N ASP A 381 12.69 0.02 17.32
CA ASP A 381 11.62 0.24 18.31
C ASP A 381 10.23 0.00 17.68
N SER A 382 10.03 0.41 16.42
CA SER A 382 8.82 0.11 15.66
C SER A 382 8.64 -1.39 15.45
N HIS A 383 9.70 -2.12 15.07
CA HIS A 383 9.63 -3.58 14.92
C HIS A 383 9.24 -4.28 16.22
N GLN A 384 9.89 -3.90 17.33
CA GLN A 384 9.59 -4.44 18.65
C GLN A 384 8.12 -4.18 19.05
N SER A 385 7.62 -2.99 18.75
CA SER A 385 6.22 -2.63 18.97
C SER A 385 5.28 -3.48 18.09
N CYS A 386 5.58 -3.65 16.81
CA CYS A 386 4.81 -4.50 15.90
C CYS A 386 4.79 -5.97 16.37
N SER A 387 5.92 -6.50 16.86
CA SER A 387 6.03 -7.89 17.31
C SER A 387 5.31 -8.13 18.63
N HIS A 388 5.52 -7.29 19.65
CA HIS A 388 5.03 -7.58 21.01
C HIS A 388 3.75 -6.83 21.43
N LEU A 389 3.55 -5.61 20.93
CA LEU A 389 2.35 -4.83 21.23
C LEU A 389 1.28 -5.02 20.18
N PHE A 390 1.62 -4.92 18.89
CA PHE A 390 0.63 -5.14 17.85
C PHE A 390 0.47 -6.61 17.48
N GLU A 391 1.43 -7.48 17.81
CA GLU A 391 1.37 -8.90 17.50
C GLU A 391 1.05 -9.15 16.01
N CYS A 392 1.73 -8.38 15.14
CA CYS A 392 1.68 -8.50 13.69
C CYS A 392 3.01 -8.95 13.06
N SER A 393 3.98 -9.41 13.86
CA SER A 393 5.17 -10.10 13.32
C SER A 393 4.94 -11.61 13.16
N CYS A 394 5.99 -12.31 12.76
CA CYS A 394 6.12 -13.77 12.81
C CYS A 394 7.58 -14.17 13.02
N MET A 395 7.83 -15.45 13.31
CA MET A 395 9.20 -15.94 13.60
C MET A 395 10.17 -15.65 12.46
N GLU A 396 9.73 -15.76 11.20
CA GLU A 396 10.56 -15.50 10.04
C GLU A 396 10.90 -14.01 9.90
N LEU A 397 9.94 -13.12 10.19
CA LEU A 397 10.19 -11.66 10.18
C LEU A 397 11.17 -11.27 11.29
N ASP A 398 10.94 -11.74 12.52
CA ASP A 398 11.81 -11.47 13.67
C ASP A 398 13.23 -12.00 13.44
N PHE A 399 13.35 -13.20 12.85
CA PHE A 399 14.64 -13.78 12.49
C PHE A 399 15.39 -12.94 11.46
N ILE A 400 14.72 -12.53 10.37
CA ILE A 400 15.36 -11.73 9.31
C ILE A 400 15.76 -10.36 9.84
N GLN A 401 14.92 -9.73 10.67
CA GLN A 401 15.25 -8.47 11.32
C GLN A 401 16.53 -8.60 12.17
N GLN A 402 16.59 -9.61 13.03
CA GLN A 402 17.76 -9.85 13.87
C GLN A 402 19.02 -10.19 13.04
N MET A 403 18.87 -10.96 11.96
CA MET A 403 19.95 -11.26 11.02
C MET A 403 20.49 -9.97 10.39
N PHE A 404 19.62 -9.09 9.90
CA PHE A 404 20.02 -7.78 9.40
C PHE A 404 20.77 -6.95 10.45
N LYS A 405 20.34 -6.98 11.71
CA LYS A 405 21.07 -6.30 12.80
C LYS A 405 22.47 -6.88 13.02
N VAL A 406 22.62 -8.19 13.06
CA VAL A 406 23.92 -8.88 13.21
C VAL A 406 24.89 -8.52 12.08
N HIS A 407 24.37 -8.33 10.86
CA HIS A 407 25.15 -7.99 9.67
C HIS A 407 25.42 -6.49 9.50
N GLY A 408 24.94 -5.64 10.41
CA GLY A 408 25.31 -4.21 10.47
C GLY A 408 24.25 -3.23 10.00
N ALA A 409 22.96 -3.63 9.92
CA ALA A 409 21.88 -2.69 9.68
C ALA A 409 21.75 -1.69 10.84
N LEU A 410 21.64 -0.40 10.50
CA LEU A 410 21.42 0.68 11.47
C LEU A 410 20.07 0.54 12.16
N GLY A 411 19.05 0.11 11.41
CA GLY A 411 17.74 -0.26 11.92
C GLY A 411 17.05 -1.24 10.97
N SER A 412 16.17 -2.06 11.50
CA SER A 412 15.42 -3.02 10.68
C SER A 412 14.06 -3.34 11.28
N ARG A 413 13.07 -3.50 10.40
CA ARG A 413 11.68 -3.79 10.76
C ARG A 413 10.93 -4.49 9.64
N LEU A 414 9.83 -5.16 9.99
CA LEU A 414 8.82 -5.57 9.01
C LEU A 414 8.24 -4.35 8.28
N THR A 415 7.70 -4.55 7.08
CA THR A 415 6.95 -3.52 6.35
C THR A 415 5.62 -4.08 5.83
N GLY A 416 4.59 -3.23 5.82
CA GLY A 416 3.24 -3.64 5.45
C GLY A 416 2.53 -4.34 6.62
N ALA A 417 1.44 -5.05 6.32
CA ALA A 417 0.56 -5.61 7.36
C ALA A 417 1.22 -6.59 8.34
N GLY A 418 2.34 -7.22 7.96
CA GLY A 418 2.99 -8.24 8.76
C GLY A 418 2.33 -9.63 8.65
N TRP A 419 2.51 -10.47 9.67
CA TRP A 419 2.20 -11.91 9.68
C TRP A 419 2.83 -12.68 8.50
N GLY A 420 3.94 -12.17 7.99
CA GLY A 420 4.59 -12.59 6.74
C GLY A 420 5.02 -11.35 5.93
N GLY A 421 5.47 -11.57 4.69
CA GLY A 421 5.88 -10.50 3.78
C GLY A 421 7.36 -10.16 3.90
N ALA A 422 7.68 -8.88 4.09
CA ALA A 422 9.05 -8.38 3.95
C ALA A 422 9.55 -7.64 5.19
N VAL A 423 10.87 -7.67 5.33
CA VAL A 423 11.65 -6.87 6.27
C VAL A 423 12.46 -5.85 5.47
N ILE A 424 12.54 -4.62 6.00
CA ILE A 424 13.41 -3.57 5.50
C ILE A 424 14.58 -3.35 6.47
N ALA A 425 15.74 -3.00 5.93
CA ALA A 425 16.92 -2.58 6.69
C ALA A 425 17.41 -1.22 6.19
N LEU A 426 17.61 -0.29 7.13
CA LEU A 426 18.34 0.95 6.91
C LEU A 426 19.83 0.68 7.09
N ILE A 427 20.61 1.03 6.08
CA ILE A 427 22.04 0.77 5.99
C ILE A 427 22.71 2.07 5.55
N ASP A 428 23.92 2.31 6.04
CA ASP A 428 24.78 3.37 5.54
C ASP A 428 25.24 3.02 4.11
N ALA A 429 25.07 3.95 3.17
CA ALA A 429 25.45 3.77 1.77
C ALA A 429 26.90 3.30 1.59
N ASP A 430 27.82 3.77 2.44
CA ASP A 430 29.24 3.42 2.36
C ASP A 430 29.49 1.93 2.71
N ARG A 431 28.53 1.29 3.38
CA ARG A 431 28.60 -0.12 3.81
C ARG A 431 27.61 -1.02 3.07
N ALA A 432 26.85 -0.49 2.13
CA ALA A 432 25.75 -1.19 1.46
C ALA A 432 26.22 -2.49 0.76
N GLU A 433 27.30 -2.43 -0.04
CA GLU A 433 27.77 -3.62 -0.76
C GLU A 433 28.32 -4.71 0.18
N THR A 434 29.12 -4.34 1.17
CA THR A 434 29.62 -5.27 2.20
C THR A 434 28.47 -5.91 2.98
N PHE A 435 27.44 -5.12 3.32
CA PHE A 435 26.23 -5.62 3.95
C PHE A 435 25.52 -6.66 3.06
N ARG A 436 25.28 -6.33 1.79
CA ARG A 436 24.66 -7.22 0.80
C ARG A 436 25.40 -8.54 0.67
N GLU A 437 26.72 -8.51 0.52
CA GLU A 437 27.55 -9.72 0.41
C GLU A 437 27.43 -10.60 1.65
N SER A 438 27.45 -9.99 2.84
CA SER A 438 27.35 -10.73 4.10
C SER A 438 25.99 -11.40 4.28
N VAL A 439 24.91 -10.69 3.93
CA VAL A 439 23.53 -11.18 3.96
C VAL A 439 23.34 -12.30 2.93
N VAL A 440 23.78 -12.12 1.68
CA VAL A 440 23.65 -13.13 0.63
C VAL A 440 24.40 -14.41 1.02
N ARG A 441 25.64 -14.30 1.52
CA ARG A 441 26.42 -15.45 1.99
C ARG A 441 25.71 -16.21 3.10
N TYR A 442 25.08 -15.50 4.04
CA TYR A 442 24.29 -16.13 5.10
C TYR A 442 23.07 -16.86 4.54
N ILE A 443 22.33 -16.20 3.64
CA ILE A 443 21.09 -16.73 3.06
C ILE A 443 21.33 -17.99 2.22
N GLU A 444 22.41 -18.03 1.44
CA GLU A 444 22.77 -19.19 0.61
C GLU A 444 22.88 -20.50 1.40
N GLY A 445 23.35 -20.43 2.66
CA GLY A 445 23.44 -21.56 3.58
C GLY A 445 22.17 -21.85 4.40
N SER A 446 21.10 -21.07 4.21
CA SER A 446 19.90 -21.10 5.05
C SER A 446 18.65 -21.64 4.34
N VAL A 447 17.55 -21.75 5.08
CA VAL A 447 16.21 -22.06 4.52
C VAL A 447 15.71 -20.99 3.54
N PHE A 448 16.26 -19.78 3.60
CA PHE A 448 15.81 -18.63 2.79
C PHE A 448 16.49 -18.53 1.41
N ARG A 449 17.35 -19.49 1.01
CA ARG A 449 18.15 -19.46 -0.24
C ARG A 449 17.38 -19.20 -1.54
N ARG A 450 16.06 -19.39 -1.54
CA ARG A 450 15.17 -19.12 -2.70
C ARG A 450 14.79 -17.65 -2.84
N HIS A 451 14.97 -16.84 -1.80
CA HIS A 451 14.66 -15.42 -1.78
C HIS A 451 15.95 -14.61 -1.89
N LYS A 452 15.87 -13.46 -2.57
CA LYS A 452 17.02 -12.59 -2.78
C LYS A 452 16.74 -11.21 -2.22
N PRO A 453 17.68 -10.64 -1.44
CA PRO A 453 17.59 -9.26 -1.03
C PRO A 453 17.76 -8.34 -2.24
N PHE A 454 17.14 -7.17 -2.20
CA PHE A 454 17.33 -6.13 -3.19
C PHE A 454 17.34 -4.76 -2.54
N PHE A 455 18.17 -3.86 -3.07
CA PHE A 455 18.12 -2.45 -2.72
C PHE A 455 16.95 -1.77 -3.40
N ILE A 456 16.46 -0.71 -2.77
CA ILE A 456 15.41 0.14 -3.32
C ILE A 456 15.81 1.61 -3.19
N SER A 457 15.28 2.42 -4.10
CA SER A 457 15.31 3.88 -4.02
C SER A 457 13.88 4.43 -4.05
N PRO A 458 13.64 5.66 -3.55
CA PRO A 458 12.32 6.28 -3.65
C PRO A 458 11.92 6.45 -5.12
N GLY A 459 10.89 5.72 -5.54
CA GLY A 459 10.39 5.64 -6.91
C GLY A 459 9.36 6.73 -7.25
N GLN A 460 9.08 6.85 -8.55
CA GLN A 460 7.98 7.68 -9.04
C GLN A 460 6.63 6.97 -8.83
N GLY A 461 5.61 7.72 -8.43
CA GLY A 461 4.21 7.29 -8.34
C GLY A 461 3.62 6.89 -9.70
N LEU A 462 2.32 6.61 -9.73
CA LEU A 462 1.64 6.06 -10.90
C LEU A 462 1.86 6.93 -12.15
N GLN A 463 2.24 6.30 -13.24
CA GLN A 463 2.47 6.93 -14.53
C GLN A 463 1.59 6.29 -15.59
N ILE A 464 1.14 7.10 -16.53
CA ILE A 464 0.40 6.66 -17.70
C ILE A 464 1.15 7.16 -18.92
N PHE A 465 1.46 6.25 -19.84
CA PHE A 465 2.20 6.52 -21.06
C PHE A 465 1.27 6.31 -22.26
N THR A 466 1.18 7.30 -23.14
CA THR A 466 0.58 7.13 -24.46
C THR A 466 1.64 6.59 -25.42
N LEU A 467 1.33 5.47 -26.07
CA LEU A 467 2.19 4.91 -27.09
C LEU A 467 1.93 5.62 -28.41
N PRO A 468 2.98 5.97 -29.18
CA PRO A 468 2.78 6.56 -30.49
C PRO A 468 2.03 5.57 -31.39
N CYS A 469 1.01 6.07 -32.12
CA CYS A 469 0.40 5.32 -33.20
C CYS A 469 1.49 5.00 -34.23
N THR A 470 2.01 3.77 -34.23
CA THR A 470 2.91 3.31 -35.28
C THR A 470 2.13 3.24 -36.60
N TYR A 471 2.27 4.28 -37.43
CA TYR A 471 2.10 4.12 -38.87
C TYR A 471 3.23 3.21 -39.37
N ILE A 472 2.88 1.98 -39.77
CA ILE A 472 3.59 1.13 -40.74
C ILE A 472 5.04 0.73 -40.39
N TYR A 473 5.25 -0.58 -40.17
CA TYR A 473 6.36 -1.26 -40.86
C TYR A 473 5.81 -2.50 -41.58
N THR A 474 5.88 -2.40 -42.90
CA THR A 474 5.62 -3.43 -43.89
C THR A 474 6.47 -4.68 -43.65
N SER A 475 5.78 -5.83 -43.67
CA SER A 475 6.18 -7.12 -44.26
C SER A 475 7.66 -7.51 -44.28
N CYS A 476 7.94 -8.64 -43.62
CA CYS A 476 8.78 -9.76 -44.05
C CYS A 476 9.88 -9.52 -45.12
N PHE A 477 11.11 -9.84 -44.73
CA PHE A 477 12.22 -10.28 -45.59
C PHE A 477 11.78 -11.19 -46.76
N PRO A 478 12.57 -11.24 -47.85
CA PRO A 478 13.42 -12.43 -47.97
C PRO A 478 14.86 -12.14 -48.39
N TYR A 479 15.75 -12.94 -47.80
CA TYR A 479 17.05 -13.32 -48.34
C TYR A 479 16.98 -13.67 -49.84
N SER A 480 17.92 -13.13 -50.64
CA SER A 480 18.38 -13.80 -51.86
C SER A 480 19.87 -13.49 -52.09
N ARG A 481 20.64 -14.58 -52.16
CA ARG A 481 22.10 -14.66 -52.39
C ARG A 481 22.45 -14.27 -53.84
N ARG A 482 23.63 -13.69 -54.07
CA ARG A 482 24.79 -14.29 -54.81
C ARG A 482 25.73 -13.22 -55.39
N ASN A 483 27.02 -13.50 -55.22
CA ASN A 483 28.18 -12.91 -55.90
C ASN A 483 27.99 -12.74 -57.42
N CYS A 484 28.62 -11.71 -57.99
CA CYS A 484 29.51 -11.85 -59.15
C CYS A 484 30.32 -10.57 -59.42
N LYS A 485 31.64 -10.75 -59.30
CA LYS A 485 32.78 -10.05 -59.95
C LYS A 485 32.96 -8.54 -59.78
#